data_AF-A0A1C4DK12-F1
#
_entry.id   AF-A0A1C4DK12-F1
#
_cell.length_a   1.000
_cell.length_b   1.000
_cell.length_c   1.000
_cell.angle_alpha   90.00
_cell.angle_beta   90.00
_cell.angle_gamma   90.00
#
_symmetry.space_group_name_H-M   'P 1'
#
loop_
_entity.id
_entity.type
_entity.pdbx_description
1 polymer ?
#
loop_
_entity_poly.entity_id
_entity_poly.type
_entity_poly.pdbx_seq_one_letter_code
_entity_poly.pdbx_strand_id
1 'polypeptide(L)'
;MTSCTPRAAWLNLLRRLHFYIGLFVGPFIFIAALTGTLYVATPQLENALYQDALYGVEKGERQPLAEQIAIAEQVTGGHLRLHAVRPGLSGNDTTRVMFADPRLGESENRAIFIDPMTLQVKGDMTVYGTSGILPLRQWIDYVHRSLLLGDVGRIYSELAASWMWVAALGGIALWFFTRPKRRLNNPVQHHRRWHVSLGWILLAGMLLFSATGLTWSQWAGGNVDRLRAAFGWVTPQLNTQLHGMATIGDPHAEHHAHHDGMEMPDMQLDWVQFDEVLQSAQQAGISATKLEIRPPRSADKAWTVSEIDRRWPTQVDAVAIDGSSMAVIDRTRFADFPLMAKLTRWGVDFHMGVLFGLPNQLLLIAFGCALCVTIVLGYRLWWIRRPARASTNPAGTLLYCWLHLSVVGRTITASLALLLGLALPVLGGSLLVFILMDIIRWRRHRQEAQITVG
;
A
#
# COMPACT_ATOMS: atom_id res chain seq x y z
N MET A 1 -27.63 30.00 -31.25
CA MET A 1 -26.80 29.01 -30.52
C MET A 1 -25.34 29.34 -30.79
N THR A 2 -24.65 29.99 -29.86
CA THR A 2 -23.24 30.35 -30.04
C THR A 2 -22.39 29.09 -29.86
N SER A 3 -21.81 28.58 -30.94
CA SER A 3 -20.91 27.44 -30.91
C SER A 3 -19.72 27.72 -29.99
N CYS A 4 -19.59 26.98 -28.89
CA CYS A 4 -18.38 27.03 -28.08
C CYS A 4 -17.18 26.67 -28.96
N THR A 5 -16.09 27.42 -28.86
CA THR A 5 -14.83 27.03 -29.52
C THR A 5 -14.35 25.68 -28.97
N PRO A 6 -13.67 24.84 -29.77
CA PRO A 6 -13.18 23.53 -29.31
C PRO A 6 -12.40 23.61 -27.99
N ARG A 7 -11.57 24.65 -27.85
CA ARG A 7 -10.81 24.92 -26.62
C ARG A 7 -11.71 25.18 -25.40
N ALA A 8 -12.81 25.93 -25.56
CA ALA A 8 -13.74 26.19 -24.47
C ALA A 8 -14.49 24.93 -24.04
N ALA A 9 -14.86 24.05 -24.99
CA ALA A 9 -15.52 22.78 -24.69
C ALA A 9 -14.63 21.86 -23.85
N TRP A 10 -13.35 21.68 -24.24
CA TRP A 10 -12.36 20.92 -23.47
C TRP A 10 -12.14 21.49 -22.06
N LEU A 11 -12.01 22.81 -21.95
CA LEU A 11 -11.83 23.47 -20.66
C LEU A 11 -13.02 23.27 -19.71
N ASN A 12 -14.24 23.30 -20.25
CA ASN A 12 -15.46 23.08 -19.47
C ASN A 12 -15.57 21.63 -19.00
N LEU A 13 -15.24 20.67 -19.87
CA LEU A 13 -15.19 19.25 -19.50
C LEU A 13 -14.17 19.01 -18.38
N LEU A 14 -12.92 19.46 -18.55
CA LEU A 14 -11.87 19.31 -17.54
C LEU A 14 -12.25 19.96 -16.21
N ARG A 15 -12.83 21.17 -16.25
CA ARG A 15 -13.26 21.88 -15.04
C ARG A 15 -14.34 21.09 -14.32
N ARG A 16 -15.29 20.50 -15.06
CA ARG A 16 -16.37 19.73 -14.47
C ARG A 16 -15.87 18.40 -13.92
N LEU A 17 -14.99 17.70 -14.64
CA LEU A 17 -14.38 16.47 -14.19
C LEU A 17 -13.57 16.68 -12.90
N HIS A 18 -12.65 17.65 -12.88
CA HIS A 18 -11.87 17.97 -11.69
C HIS A 18 -12.77 18.37 -10.49
N PHE A 19 -13.86 19.09 -10.75
CA PHE A 19 -14.85 19.40 -9.72
C PHE A 19 -15.59 18.16 -9.19
N TYR A 20 -16.03 17.24 -10.05
CA TYR A 20 -16.67 15.99 -9.63
C TYR A 20 -15.73 15.10 -8.82
N ILE A 21 -14.49 14.96 -9.27
CA ILE A 21 -13.47 14.23 -8.52
C ILE A 21 -13.27 14.88 -7.15
N GLY A 22 -13.07 16.19 -7.10
CA GLY A 22 -12.88 16.91 -5.84
C GLY A 22 -14.07 16.82 -4.87
N LEU A 23 -15.30 16.79 -5.37
CA LEU A 23 -16.50 16.76 -4.53
C LEU A 23 -16.89 15.34 -4.07
N PHE A 24 -16.75 14.34 -4.94
CA PHE A 24 -17.23 12.99 -4.67
C PHE A 24 -16.12 12.02 -4.29
N VAL A 25 -14.91 12.18 -4.85
CA VAL A 25 -13.75 11.32 -4.55
C VAL A 25 -12.82 11.96 -3.52
N GLY A 26 -12.82 13.29 -3.43
CA GLY A 26 -12.04 14.06 -2.46
C GLY A 26 -12.10 13.56 -1.01
N PRO A 27 -13.26 13.16 -0.45
CA PRO A 27 -13.35 12.61 0.91
C PRO A 27 -12.57 11.31 1.06
N PHE A 28 -12.60 10.43 0.06
CA PHE A 28 -11.86 9.16 0.09
C PHE A 28 -10.35 9.40 0.01
N ILE A 29 -9.91 10.33 -0.84
CA ILE A 29 -8.50 10.75 -0.90
C ILE A 29 -8.07 11.40 0.42
N PHE A 30 -8.94 12.21 1.04
CA PHE A 30 -8.66 12.83 2.34
C PHE A 30 -8.46 11.78 3.44
N ILE A 31 -9.38 10.82 3.53
CA ILE A 31 -9.28 9.74 4.52
C ILE A 31 -8.05 8.88 4.26
N ALA A 32 -7.77 8.52 3.00
CA ALA A 32 -6.56 7.78 2.64
C ALA A 32 -5.28 8.56 3.02
N ALA A 33 -5.22 9.86 2.72
CA ALA A 33 -4.08 10.70 3.07
C ALA A 33 -3.89 10.84 4.59
N LEU A 34 -4.98 11.03 5.34
CA LEU A 34 -4.94 11.16 6.80
C LEU A 34 -4.49 9.85 7.47
N THR A 35 -5.10 8.74 7.08
CA THR A 35 -4.77 7.41 7.63
C THR A 35 -3.37 6.96 7.21
N GLY A 36 -2.93 7.27 6.00
CA GLY A 36 -1.55 7.02 5.54
C GLY A 36 -0.53 7.88 6.30
N THR A 37 -0.88 9.13 6.62
CA THR A 37 -0.04 9.99 7.48
C THR A 37 0.14 9.38 8.87
N LEU A 38 -0.95 8.86 9.45
CA LEU A 38 -0.91 8.16 10.73
C LEU A 38 -0.07 6.88 10.62
N TYR A 39 -0.25 6.10 9.56
CA TYR A 39 0.51 4.86 9.31
C TYR A 39 2.02 5.11 9.31
N VAL A 40 2.47 6.14 8.59
CA VAL A 40 3.89 6.44 8.48
C VAL A 40 4.50 6.91 9.81
N ALA A 41 3.70 7.50 10.71
CA ALA A 41 4.13 7.91 12.04
C ALA A 41 4.18 6.75 13.06
N THR A 42 3.63 5.57 12.71
CA THR A 42 3.56 4.43 13.63
C THR A 42 4.89 3.91 14.15
N PRO A 43 6.04 3.93 13.43
CA PRO A 43 7.30 3.45 14.00
C PRO A 43 7.68 4.16 15.30
N GLN A 44 7.49 5.48 15.38
CA GLN A 44 7.74 6.25 16.59
C GLN A 44 6.73 5.93 17.69
N LEU A 45 5.45 5.83 17.33
CA LEU A 45 4.37 5.55 18.28
C LEU A 45 4.51 4.16 18.88
N GLU A 46 4.82 3.16 18.06
CA GLU A 46 5.00 1.78 18.47
C GLU A 46 6.28 1.55 19.26
N ASN A 47 7.39 2.22 18.90
CA ASN A 47 8.60 2.16 19.70
C ASN A 47 8.38 2.70 21.11
N ALA A 48 7.53 3.72 21.27
CA ALA A 48 7.17 4.26 22.59
C ALA A 48 6.15 3.38 23.32
N LEU A 49 5.11 2.91 22.61
CA LEU A 49 4.01 2.14 23.20
C LEU A 49 4.42 0.72 23.59
N TYR A 50 5.28 0.09 22.80
CA TYR A 50 5.73 -1.29 22.96
C TYR A 50 7.22 -1.36 23.31
N GLN A 51 7.78 -0.30 23.90
CA GLN A 51 9.20 -0.23 24.24
C GLN A 51 9.64 -1.44 25.07
N ASP A 52 8.85 -1.80 26.07
CA ASP A 52 9.14 -2.93 26.96
C ASP A 52 9.15 -4.27 26.22
N ALA A 53 8.31 -4.44 25.20
CA ALA A 53 8.31 -5.66 24.40
C ALA A 53 9.42 -5.68 23.37
N LEU A 54 9.78 -4.52 22.81
CA LEU A 54 10.75 -4.39 21.74
C LEU A 54 12.19 -4.48 22.23
N TYR A 55 12.46 -3.99 23.44
CA TYR A 55 13.81 -3.82 23.96
C TYR A 55 14.04 -4.56 25.29
N GLY A 56 15.11 -5.35 25.32
CA GLY A 56 15.63 -6.06 26.49
C GLY A 56 16.72 -5.27 27.22
N VAL A 57 17.55 -5.99 27.97
CA VAL A 57 18.74 -5.41 28.62
C VAL A 57 19.80 -5.02 27.59
N GLU A 58 20.60 -3.99 27.90
CA GLU A 58 21.65 -3.48 26.98
C GLU A 58 22.94 -4.30 27.00
N LYS A 59 23.17 -5.08 28.07
CA LYS A 59 24.42 -5.80 28.31
C LYS A 59 24.15 -7.21 28.80
N GLY A 60 24.91 -8.15 28.27
CA GLY A 60 24.82 -9.57 28.59
C GLY A 60 25.38 -10.40 27.45
N GLU A 61 25.63 -11.67 27.73
CA GLU A 61 25.89 -12.67 26.70
C GLU A 61 24.55 -13.11 26.10
N ARG A 62 24.49 -13.23 24.77
CA ARG A 62 23.28 -13.70 24.09
C ARG A 62 23.21 -15.22 24.19
N GLN A 63 22.07 -15.71 24.66
CA GLN A 63 21.77 -17.13 24.71
C GLN A 63 21.45 -17.69 23.32
N PRO A 64 21.65 -19.00 23.09
CA PRO A 64 21.28 -19.66 21.84
C PRO A 64 19.81 -19.42 21.45
N LEU A 65 19.51 -19.40 20.15
CA LEU A 65 18.13 -19.31 19.67
C LEU A 65 17.30 -20.49 20.15
N ALA A 66 17.91 -21.67 20.26
CA ALA A 66 17.25 -22.86 20.78
C ALA A 66 16.60 -22.63 22.16
N GLU A 67 17.32 -21.99 23.08
CA GLU A 67 16.81 -21.68 24.43
C GLU A 67 15.68 -20.65 24.39
N GLN A 68 15.81 -19.63 23.54
CA GLN A 68 14.79 -18.58 23.38
C GLN A 68 13.49 -19.15 22.81
N ILE A 69 13.58 -20.06 21.84
CA ILE A 69 12.42 -20.74 21.24
C ILE A 69 11.76 -21.67 22.26
N ALA A 70 12.54 -22.43 23.02
CA ALA A 70 12.01 -23.32 24.06
C ALA A 70 11.20 -22.57 25.12
N ILE A 71 11.68 -21.40 25.59
CA ILE A 71 10.92 -20.54 26.51
C ILE A 71 9.61 -20.05 25.87
N ALA A 72 9.67 -19.59 24.62
CA ALA A 72 8.49 -19.12 23.91
C ALA A 72 7.44 -20.24 23.66
N GLU A 73 7.90 -21.46 23.38
CA GLU A 73 7.06 -22.65 23.25
C GLU A 73 6.34 -22.97 24.58
N GLN A 74 7.05 -22.91 25.70
CA GLN A 74 6.45 -23.10 27.03
C GLN A 74 5.35 -22.06 27.33
N VAL A 75 5.58 -20.80 26.98
CA VAL A 75 4.60 -19.70 27.16
C VAL A 75 3.33 -19.93 26.35
N THR A 76 3.45 -20.51 25.15
CA THR A 76 2.30 -20.84 24.30
C THR A 76 1.64 -22.15 24.67
N GLY A 77 2.22 -22.94 25.58
CA GLY A 77 1.72 -24.25 25.98
C GLY A 77 2.02 -25.36 24.98
N GLY A 78 3.04 -25.19 24.11
CA GLY A 78 3.63 -26.24 23.27
C GLY A 78 2.76 -26.82 22.15
N HIS A 79 1.57 -26.26 21.89
CA HIS A 79 0.63 -26.80 20.91
C HIS A 79 0.53 -25.94 19.65
N LEU A 80 1.19 -24.79 19.62
CA LEU A 80 1.19 -23.91 18.45
C LEU A 80 2.38 -24.22 17.56
N ARG A 81 2.13 -24.34 16.25
CA ARG A 81 3.20 -24.57 15.28
C ARG A 81 4.07 -23.32 15.15
N LEU A 82 5.39 -23.49 15.23
CA LEU A 82 6.34 -22.42 14.96
C LEU A 82 6.27 -22.00 13.49
N HIS A 83 6.05 -20.69 13.26
CA HIS A 83 5.94 -20.10 11.93
C HIS A 83 7.27 -19.49 11.47
N ALA A 84 7.89 -18.67 12.31
CA ALA A 84 9.14 -17.99 12.01
C ALA A 84 9.82 -17.50 13.28
N VAL A 85 11.13 -17.24 13.20
CA VAL A 85 11.92 -16.59 14.25
C VAL A 85 12.63 -15.39 13.64
N ARG A 86 12.56 -14.24 14.33
CA ARG A 86 13.34 -13.04 14.00
C ARG A 86 14.32 -12.76 15.14
N PRO A 87 15.59 -13.19 15.00
CA PRO A 87 16.59 -13.04 16.05
C PRO A 87 16.88 -11.57 16.41
N GLY A 88 17.03 -11.29 17.71
CA GLY A 88 17.53 -10.02 18.23
C GLY A 88 19.05 -9.89 18.11
N LEU A 89 19.56 -9.62 16.89
CA LEU A 89 21.00 -9.61 16.62
C LEU A 89 21.72 -8.29 16.96
N SER A 90 20.97 -7.20 17.17
CA SER A 90 21.51 -5.84 17.31
C SER A 90 21.13 -5.22 18.64
N GLY A 91 22.12 -4.63 19.34
CA GLY A 91 21.90 -3.93 20.60
C GLY A 91 21.09 -4.76 21.61
N ASN A 92 20.01 -4.15 22.08
CA ASN A 92 19.01 -4.72 23.00
C ASN A 92 17.70 -5.13 22.30
N ASP A 93 17.70 -5.33 20.97
CA ASP A 93 16.51 -5.82 20.27
C ASP A 93 16.13 -7.20 20.80
N THR A 94 14.83 -7.39 21.06
CA THR A 94 14.28 -8.71 21.44
C THR A 94 14.16 -9.64 20.23
N THR A 95 14.30 -10.94 20.49
CA THR A 95 13.95 -11.97 19.52
C THR A 95 12.44 -12.13 19.46
N ARG A 96 11.89 -12.23 18.25
CA ARG A 96 10.46 -12.52 18.05
C ARG A 96 10.30 -13.96 17.60
N VAL A 97 9.66 -14.77 18.43
CA VAL A 97 9.29 -16.15 18.12
C VAL A 97 7.82 -16.15 17.72
N MET A 98 7.53 -16.45 16.46
CA MET A 98 6.20 -16.29 15.86
C MET A 98 5.55 -17.66 15.66
N PHE A 99 4.36 -17.83 16.21
CA PHE A 99 3.57 -19.05 16.14
C PHE A 99 2.30 -18.85 15.31
N ALA A 100 1.93 -19.87 14.54
CA ALA A 100 0.65 -19.91 13.84
C ALA A 100 -0.45 -20.30 14.84
N ASP A 101 -1.25 -19.32 15.27
CA ASP A 101 -2.42 -19.55 16.14
C ASP A 101 -3.68 -19.64 15.28
N PRO A 102 -4.39 -20.78 15.25
CA PRO A 102 -5.61 -20.95 14.43
C PRO A 102 -6.74 -19.97 14.75
N ARG A 103 -6.67 -19.25 15.88
CA ARG A 103 -7.65 -18.25 16.29
C ARG A 103 -7.41 -16.87 15.65
N LEU A 104 -6.24 -16.65 15.06
CA LEU A 104 -5.87 -15.38 14.43
C LEU A 104 -6.28 -15.35 12.95
N GLY A 105 -6.37 -14.15 12.39
CA GLY A 105 -6.72 -13.94 10.99
C GLY A 105 -5.62 -14.37 10.02
N GLU A 106 -5.90 -14.26 8.72
CA GLU A 106 -4.89 -14.52 7.69
C GLU A 106 -3.68 -13.60 7.84
N SER A 107 -2.48 -14.16 7.66
CA SER A 107 -1.20 -13.45 7.81
C SER A 107 -0.95 -12.85 9.21
N GLU A 108 -1.73 -13.23 10.22
CA GLU A 108 -1.49 -12.91 11.61
C GLU A 108 -0.79 -14.08 12.32
N ASN A 109 0.21 -13.77 13.13
CA ASN A 109 0.87 -14.76 13.98
C ASN A 109 0.92 -14.23 15.42
N ARG A 110 0.91 -15.13 16.40
CA ARG A 110 1.18 -14.78 17.80
C ARG A 110 2.69 -14.72 17.98
N ALA A 111 3.23 -13.57 18.35
CA ALA A 111 4.65 -13.38 18.58
C ALA A 111 4.95 -13.25 20.07
N ILE A 112 5.88 -14.08 20.54
CA ILE A 112 6.48 -13.97 21.86
C ILE A 112 7.82 -13.24 21.69
N PHE A 113 7.99 -12.16 22.46
CA PHE A 113 9.18 -11.33 22.45
C PHE A 113 10.07 -11.78 23.61
N ILE A 114 11.26 -12.25 23.29
CA ILE A 114 12.22 -12.79 24.25
C ILE A 114 13.44 -11.87 24.28
N ASP A 115 13.87 -11.48 25.47
CA ASP A 115 15.17 -10.85 25.65
C ASP A 115 16.28 -11.90 25.40
N PRO A 116 17.11 -11.74 24.35
CA PRO A 116 18.10 -12.74 23.98
C PRO A 116 19.20 -12.93 25.05
N MET A 117 19.34 -12.02 26.01
CA MET A 117 20.39 -12.09 27.05
C MET A 117 19.86 -12.71 28.34
N THR A 118 18.64 -12.34 28.75
CA THR A 118 18.06 -12.77 30.04
C THR A 118 17.04 -13.89 29.92
N LEU A 119 16.64 -14.25 28.70
CA LEU A 119 15.53 -15.17 28.39
C LEU A 119 14.17 -14.72 28.96
N GLN A 120 14.07 -13.48 29.45
CA GLN A 120 12.80 -12.95 29.95
C GLN A 120 11.82 -12.77 28.80
N VAL A 121 10.57 -13.14 29.04
CA VAL A 121 9.45 -12.84 28.15
C VAL A 121 9.10 -11.36 28.31
N LYS A 122 9.36 -10.59 27.25
CA LYS A 122 9.18 -9.15 27.19
C LYS A 122 7.82 -8.74 26.64
N GLY A 123 7.17 -9.62 25.88
CA GLY A 123 5.84 -9.37 25.33
C GLY A 123 5.21 -10.60 24.67
N ASP A 124 3.90 -10.56 24.54
CA ASP A 124 3.06 -11.55 23.85
C ASP A 124 1.98 -10.78 23.10
N MET A 125 2.07 -10.73 21.77
CA MET A 125 1.15 -9.95 20.96
C MET A 125 1.03 -10.49 19.55
N THR A 126 -0.06 -10.12 18.89
CA THR A 126 -0.27 -10.41 17.47
C THR A 126 0.65 -9.55 16.61
N VAL A 127 1.25 -10.17 15.60
CA VAL A 127 2.02 -9.49 14.55
C VAL A 127 1.44 -9.84 13.18
N TYR A 128 1.47 -8.87 12.26
CA TYR A 128 0.83 -9.02 10.96
C TYR A 128 1.79 -8.88 9.78
N GLY A 129 1.58 -9.75 8.79
CA GLY A 129 2.22 -9.74 7.48
C GLY A 129 3.73 -10.02 7.51
N THR A 130 4.34 -10.01 6.32
CA THR A 130 5.78 -10.24 6.13
C THR A 130 6.67 -9.18 6.79
N SER A 131 6.11 -8.03 7.16
CA SER A 131 6.84 -6.98 7.88
C SER A 131 6.77 -7.15 9.40
N GLY A 132 5.91 -8.03 9.93
CA GLY A 132 5.74 -8.27 11.37
C GLY A 132 5.40 -6.99 12.12
N ILE A 133 4.41 -6.24 11.59
CA ILE A 133 3.96 -4.98 12.18
C ILE A 133 3.18 -5.28 13.47
N LEU A 134 3.24 -4.37 14.45
CA LEU A 134 2.61 -4.55 15.76
C LEU A 134 1.12 -4.12 15.70
N PRO A 135 0.32 -4.38 16.76
CA PRO A 135 -1.14 -4.23 16.69
C PRO A 135 -1.63 -2.83 16.32
N LEU A 136 -0.96 -1.77 16.81
CA LEU A 136 -1.33 -0.39 16.48
C LEU A 136 -1.21 -0.11 14.98
N ARG A 137 -0.06 -0.43 14.37
CA ARG A 137 0.17 -0.22 12.95
C ARG A 137 -0.71 -1.14 12.11
N GLN A 138 -0.95 -2.37 12.54
CA GLN A 138 -1.89 -3.27 11.89
C GLN A 138 -3.30 -2.68 11.83
N TRP A 139 -3.80 -2.15 12.94
CA TRP A 139 -5.11 -1.51 12.97
C TRP A 139 -5.16 -0.32 12.01
N ILE A 140 -4.12 0.53 12.01
CA ILE A 140 -4.04 1.68 11.08
C ILE A 140 -3.93 1.22 9.62
N ASP A 141 -3.18 0.15 9.32
CA ASP A 141 -3.12 -0.47 7.99
C ASP A 141 -4.50 -0.87 7.51
N TYR A 142 -5.29 -1.54 8.36
CA TYR A 142 -6.62 -2.01 7.99
C TYR A 142 -7.59 -0.84 7.76
N VAL A 143 -7.49 0.22 8.56
CA VAL A 143 -8.23 1.47 8.33
C VAL A 143 -7.78 2.10 6.99
N HIS A 144 -6.47 2.19 6.73
CA HIS A 144 -5.93 2.81 5.52
C HIS A 144 -6.25 2.03 4.24
N ARG A 145 -6.20 0.70 4.26
CA ARG A 145 -6.45 -0.12 3.06
C ARG A 145 -7.92 -0.38 2.80
N SER A 146 -8.75 -0.42 3.87
CA SER A 146 -10.11 -0.94 3.80
C SER A 146 -11.15 -0.29 4.72
N LEU A 147 -10.79 0.69 5.55
CA LEU A 147 -11.69 1.26 6.58
C LEU A 147 -12.29 0.20 7.52
N LEU A 148 -11.57 -0.91 7.76
CA LEU A 148 -12.05 -2.05 8.54
C LEU A 148 -13.28 -2.77 7.93
N LEU A 149 -13.56 -2.54 6.64
CA LEU A 149 -14.69 -3.17 5.92
C LEU A 149 -14.27 -4.41 5.10
N GLY A 150 -13.08 -4.96 5.36
CA GLY A 150 -12.54 -6.11 4.63
C GLY A 150 -12.39 -5.84 3.13
N ASP A 151 -12.67 -6.83 2.29
CA ASP A 151 -12.50 -6.73 0.84
C ASP A 151 -13.38 -5.66 0.19
N VAL A 152 -14.62 -5.47 0.69
CA VAL A 152 -15.50 -4.38 0.21
C VAL A 152 -14.84 -3.02 0.43
N GLY A 153 -14.12 -2.87 1.54
CA GLY A 153 -13.33 -1.70 1.86
C GLY A 153 -12.21 -1.43 0.86
N ARG A 154 -11.59 -2.45 0.26
CA ARG A 154 -10.48 -2.25 -0.69
C ARG A 154 -10.89 -1.45 -1.93
N ILE A 155 -12.18 -1.44 -2.27
CA ILE A 155 -12.74 -0.58 -3.32
C ILE A 155 -12.52 0.91 -3.00
N TYR A 156 -12.59 1.31 -1.73
CA TYR A 156 -12.40 2.70 -1.32
C TYR A 156 -10.98 3.19 -1.63
N SER A 157 -9.97 2.40 -1.26
CA SER A 157 -8.56 2.78 -1.40
C SER A 157 -8.16 2.77 -2.89
N GLU A 158 -8.67 1.81 -3.66
CA GLU A 158 -8.51 1.79 -5.12
C GLU A 158 -9.21 3.00 -5.78
N LEU A 159 -10.41 3.39 -5.31
CA LEU A 159 -11.10 4.60 -5.79
C LEU A 159 -10.26 5.86 -5.56
N ALA A 160 -9.69 6.01 -4.35
CA ALA A 160 -8.82 7.13 -4.03
C ALA A 160 -7.56 7.14 -4.90
N ALA A 161 -6.84 6.01 -4.99
CA ALA A 161 -5.59 5.89 -5.75
C ALA A 161 -5.81 6.08 -7.26
N SER A 162 -6.90 5.57 -7.81
CA SER A 162 -7.20 5.66 -9.24
C SER A 162 -7.60 7.06 -9.69
N TRP A 163 -8.30 7.84 -8.86
CA TRP A 163 -8.73 9.19 -9.25
C TRP A 163 -7.73 10.30 -8.88
N MET A 164 -6.84 10.08 -7.92
CA MET A 164 -5.91 11.11 -7.44
C MET A 164 -5.00 11.64 -8.55
N TRP A 165 -4.36 10.78 -9.35
CA TRP A 165 -3.52 11.23 -10.46
C TRP A 165 -4.32 11.96 -11.56
N VAL A 166 -5.56 11.51 -11.84
CA VAL A 166 -6.47 12.19 -12.78
C VAL A 166 -6.84 13.58 -12.27
N ALA A 167 -7.11 13.71 -10.97
CA ALA A 167 -7.39 14.99 -10.32
C ALA A 167 -6.18 15.93 -10.41
N ALA A 168 -4.99 15.41 -10.11
CA ALA A 168 -3.72 16.14 -10.12
C ALA A 168 -3.41 16.67 -11.52
N LEU A 169 -3.32 15.79 -12.52
CA LEU A 169 -3.05 16.18 -13.91
C LEU A 169 -4.13 17.11 -14.46
N GLY A 170 -5.40 16.82 -14.18
CA GLY A 170 -6.53 17.66 -14.57
C GLY A 170 -6.45 19.06 -13.95
N GLY A 171 -6.05 19.16 -12.67
CA GLY A 171 -5.88 20.43 -11.98
C GLY A 171 -4.74 21.28 -12.56
N ILE A 172 -3.60 20.64 -12.85
CA ILE A 172 -2.45 21.30 -13.49
C ILE A 172 -2.78 21.76 -14.91
N ALA A 173 -3.43 20.91 -15.72
CA ALA A 173 -3.89 21.28 -17.05
C ALA A 173 -4.86 22.47 -16.98
N LEU A 174 -5.83 22.45 -16.07
CA LEU A 174 -6.75 23.58 -15.85
C LEU A 174 -6.01 24.86 -15.47
N TRP A 175 -5.02 24.79 -14.58
CA TRP A 175 -4.22 25.95 -14.24
C TRP A 175 -3.49 26.50 -15.46
N PHE A 176 -2.82 25.65 -16.22
CA PHE A 176 -2.05 26.05 -17.40
C PHE A 176 -2.91 26.81 -18.41
N PHE A 177 -4.12 26.33 -18.68
CA PHE A 177 -5.02 26.95 -19.65
C PHE A 177 -5.88 28.10 -19.11
N THR A 178 -6.02 28.25 -17.79
CA THR A 178 -6.88 29.27 -17.14
C THR A 178 -6.11 30.24 -16.23
N ARG A 179 -4.78 30.26 -16.31
CA ARG A 179 -3.95 31.18 -15.51
C ARG A 179 -4.35 32.64 -15.78
N PRO A 180 -4.68 33.42 -14.74
CA PRO A 180 -5.12 34.80 -14.93
C PRO A 180 -3.93 35.67 -15.35
N LYS A 181 -4.12 36.51 -16.36
CA LYS A 181 -3.08 37.43 -16.86
C LYS A 181 -2.74 38.57 -15.88
N ARG A 182 -3.61 38.84 -14.89
CA ARG A 182 -3.43 39.88 -13.87
C ARG A 182 -3.69 39.29 -12.47
N ARG A 183 -2.92 39.75 -11.48
CA ARG A 183 -3.06 39.31 -10.09
C ARG A 183 -4.25 40.02 -9.45
N LEU A 184 -5.35 39.29 -9.26
CA LEU A 184 -6.52 39.77 -8.54
C LEU A 184 -6.38 39.43 -7.05
N ASN A 185 -6.57 40.42 -6.18
CA ASN A 185 -6.49 40.22 -4.74
C ASN A 185 -7.89 40.12 -4.13
N ASN A 186 -8.45 38.91 -4.11
CA ASN A 186 -9.72 38.62 -3.46
C ASN A 186 -9.65 37.25 -2.76
N PRO A 187 -10.54 36.92 -1.81
CA PRO A 187 -10.45 35.69 -1.04
C PRO A 187 -10.52 34.45 -1.94
N VAL A 188 -11.33 34.44 -3.00
CA VAL A 188 -11.42 33.31 -3.94
C VAL A 188 -10.07 33.03 -4.64
N GLN A 189 -9.39 34.08 -5.10
CA GLN A 189 -8.10 33.97 -5.78
C GLN A 189 -6.97 33.67 -4.80
N HIS A 190 -7.10 34.04 -3.52
CA HIS A 190 -6.16 33.62 -2.48
C HIS A 190 -6.20 32.10 -2.26
N HIS A 191 -7.39 31.52 -1.99
CA HIS A 191 -7.54 30.07 -1.81
C HIS A 191 -7.17 29.29 -3.07
N ARG A 192 -7.52 29.81 -4.26
CA ARG A 192 -7.13 29.21 -5.53
C ARG A 192 -5.62 29.18 -5.72
N ARG A 193 -4.90 30.25 -5.34
CA ARG A 193 -3.43 30.28 -5.40
C ARG A 193 -2.82 29.19 -4.52
N TRP A 194 -3.26 29.08 -3.27
CA TRP A 194 -2.78 28.02 -2.37
C TRP A 194 -3.08 26.62 -2.89
N HIS A 195 -4.32 26.36 -3.32
CA HIS A 195 -4.71 25.06 -3.88
C HIS A 195 -3.87 24.68 -5.12
N VAL A 196 -3.60 25.65 -6.01
CA VAL A 196 -2.74 25.43 -7.18
C VAL A 196 -1.28 25.24 -6.80
N SER A 197 -0.75 26.07 -5.90
CA SER A 197 0.66 25.99 -5.48
C SER A 197 0.94 24.65 -4.79
N LEU A 198 0.08 24.22 -3.87
CA LEU A 198 0.18 22.90 -3.26
C LEU A 198 -0.01 21.80 -4.30
N GLY A 199 -0.96 21.94 -5.24
CA GLY A 199 -1.13 20.98 -6.34
C GLY A 199 0.13 20.78 -7.19
N TRP A 200 0.90 21.84 -7.44
CA TRP A 200 2.20 21.75 -8.13
C TRP A 200 3.27 21.06 -7.28
N ILE A 201 3.40 21.47 -6.02
CA ILE A 201 4.38 20.90 -5.08
C ILE A 201 4.12 19.40 -4.89
N LEU A 202 2.85 19.01 -4.77
CA LEU A 202 2.44 17.64 -4.50
C LEU A 202 2.32 16.78 -5.76
N LEU A 203 2.48 17.34 -6.98
CA LEU A 203 2.21 16.62 -8.23
C LEU A 203 3.00 15.31 -8.34
N ALA A 204 4.31 15.37 -8.17
CA ALA A 204 5.18 14.20 -8.27
C ALA A 204 4.79 13.12 -7.25
N GLY A 205 4.52 13.53 -6.00
CA GLY A 205 4.05 12.61 -4.96
C GLY A 205 2.67 12.02 -5.28
N MET A 206 1.70 12.82 -5.73
CA MET A 206 0.37 12.32 -6.12
C MET A 206 0.45 11.28 -7.25
N LEU A 207 1.35 11.45 -8.22
CA LEU A 207 1.58 10.45 -9.26
C LEU A 207 2.22 9.18 -8.68
N LEU A 208 3.25 9.32 -7.86
CA LEU A 208 3.96 8.21 -7.24
C LEU A 208 3.06 7.37 -6.31
N PHE A 209 2.32 8.01 -5.41
CA PHE A 209 1.42 7.33 -4.46
C PHE A 209 0.17 6.76 -5.15
N SER A 210 -0.31 7.37 -6.24
CA SER A 210 -1.35 6.76 -7.07
C SER A 210 -0.83 5.47 -7.71
N ALA A 211 0.36 5.51 -8.33
CA ALA A 211 0.94 4.35 -8.99
C ALA A 211 1.20 3.20 -8.01
N THR A 212 1.86 3.49 -6.89
CA THR A 212 2.17 2.49 -5.85
C THR A 212 0.92 1.99 -5.10
N GLY A 213 -0.08 2.85 -4.86
CA GLY A 213 -1.36 2.42 -4.28
C GLY A 213 -2.15 1.50 -5.23
N LEU A 214 -2.10 1.77 -6.54
CA LEU A 214 -2.76 0.93 -7.54
C LEU A 214 -2.13 -0.47 -7.64
N THR A 215 -0.82 -0.64 -7.43
CA THR A 215 -0.21 -1.97 -7.47
C THR A 215 -0.63 -2.88 -6.31
N TRP A 216 -1.26 -2.35 -5.26
CA TRP A 216 -1.76 -3.11 -4.08
C TRP A 216 -3.28 -3.23 -4.04
N SER A 217 -3.95 -2.62 -5.01
CA SER A 217 -5.40 -2.63 -5.12
C SER A 217 -5.91 -4.00 -5.59
N GLN A 218 -7.18 -4.30 -5.31
CA GLN A 218 -7.71 -5.64 -5.58
C GLN A 218 -7.81 -5.93 -7.08
N TRP A 219 -8.28 -4.97 -7.88
CA TRP A 219 -8.52 -5.20 -9.30
C TRP A 219 -7.42 -4.62 -10.17
N ALA A 220 -7.05 -3.35 -9.98
CA ALA A 220 -5.94 -2.77 -10.73
C ALA A 220 -4.60 -3.41 -10.37
N GLY A 221 -4.40 -3.82 -9.11
CA GLY A 221 -3.20 -4.56 -8.68
C GLY A 221 -3.09 -5.91 -9.39
N GLY A 222 -4.18 -6.69 -9.43
CA GLY A 222 -4.21 -7.95 -10.18
C GLY A 222 -3.91 -7.80 -11.67
N ASN A 223 -4.31 -6.69 -12.30
CA ASN A 223 -3.92 -6.38 -13.69
C ASN A 223 -2.42 -6.05 -13.81
N VAL A 224 -1.86 -5.29 -12.85
CA VAL A 224 -0.42 -4.99 -12.78
C VAL A 224 0.38 -6.28 -12.57
N ASP A 225 -0.10 -7.21 -11.77
CA ASP A 225 0.61 -8.46 -11.49
C ASP A 225 0.64 -9.38 -12.72
N ARG A 226 -0.48 -9.48 -13.46
CA ARG A 226 -0.49 -10.17 -14.76
C ARG A 226 0.49 -9.53 -15.75
N LEU A 227 0.57 -8.20 -15.79
CA LEU A 227 1.53 -7.49 -16.63
C LEU A 227 2.96 -7.84 -16.23
N ARG A 228 3.28 -7.76 -14.93
CA ARG A 228 4.63 -8.07 -14.42
C ARG A 228 5.03 -9.51 -14.70
N ALA A 229 4.11 -10.46 -14.54
CA ALA A 229 4.33 -11.86 -14.87
C ALA A 229 4.62 -12.06 -16.37
N ALA A 230 3.82 -11.44 -17.26
CA ALA A 230 4.00 -11.55 -18.70
C ALA A 230 5.35 -11.03 -19.21
N PHE A 231 5.93 -10.04 -18.52
CA PHE A 231 7.22 -9.43 -18.89
C PHE A 231 8.42 -9.93 -18.06
N GLY A 232 8.22 -10.91 -17.16
CA GLY A 232 9.30 -11.42 -16.29
C GLY A 232 9.82 -10.39 -15.26
N TRP A 233 8.97 -9.45 -14.84
CA TRP A 233 9.29 -8.40 -13.86
C TRP A 233 8.96 -8.79 -12.43
N VAL A 234 8.90 -10.09 -12.16
CA VAL A 234 8.60 -10.66 -10.84
C VAL A 234 9.85 -10.70 -9.97
N THR A 235 9.64 -10.70 -8.66
CA THR A 235 10.73 -10.91 -7.70
C THR A 235 11.17 -12.38 -7.76
N PRO A 236 12.47 -12.68 -7.90
CA PRO A 236 12.97 -14.05 -7.82
C PRO A 236 12.55 -14.70 -6.50
N GLN A 237 12.11 -15.96 -6.54
CA GLN A 237 11.77 -16.75 -5.36
C GLN A 237 12.82 -17.83 -5.11
N LEU A 238 13.02 -18.17 -3.83
CA LEU A 238 13.86 -19.29 -3.43
C LEU A 238 13.20 -20.62 -3.79
N ASN A 239 13.98 -21.51 -4.39
CA ASN A 239 13.61 -22.91 -4.47
C ASN A 239 13.89 -23.60 -3.13
N THR A 240 12.83 -24.03 -2.46
CA THR A 240 12.91 -24.75 -1.18
C THR A 240 12.79 -26.26 -1.32
N GLN A 241 12.63 -26.81 -2.53
CA GLN A 241 12.55 -28.27 -2.71
C GLN A 241 13.93 -28.91 -2.56
N LEU A 242 14.03 -29.89 -1.65
CA LEU A 242 15.23 -30.70 -1.48
C LEU A 242 15.37 -31.74 -2.60
N HIS A 243 14.24 -32.26 -3.11
CA HIS A 243 14.19 -33.29 -4.14
C HIS A 243 13.14 -32.96 -5.20
N GLY A 244 13.47 -33.19 -6.48
CA GLY A 244 12.55 -33.00 -7.61
C GLY A 244 12.69 -31.68 -8.36
N MET A 245 11.80 -31.46 -9.34
CA MET A 245 11.78 -30.23 -10.15
C MET A 245 11.11 -29.09 -9.40
N ALA A 246 11.84 -27.96 -9.30
CA ALA A 246 11.36 -26.70 -8.75
C ALA A 246 9.94 -26.38 -9.21
N THR A 247 8.99 -26.40 -8.28
CA THR A 247 7.66 -25.85 -8.53
C THR A 247 7.79 -24.34 -8.69
N ILE A 248 7.38 -23.81 -9.84
CA ILE A 248 7.25 -22.36 -10.05
C ILE A 248 6.18 -21.86 -9.07
N GLY A 249 6.63 -21.25 -7.97
CA GLY A 249 5.76 -20.66 -6.97
C GLY A 249 4.98 -19.48 -7.56
N ASP A 250 3.74 -19.34 -7.12
CA ASP A 250 2.92 -18.16 -7.40
C ASP A 250 3.70 -16.89 -6.99
N PRO A 251 3.86 -15.86 -7.84
CA PRO A 251 4.48 -14.58 -7.50
C PRO A 251 3.91 -13.91 -6.25
N HIS A 252 2.70 -14.30 -5.83
CA HIS A 252 2.04 -13.88 -4.60
C HIS A 252 1.89 -14.99 -3.56
N ALA A 253 2.61 -16.11 -3.64
CA ALA A 253 2.59 -17.14 -2.61
C ALA A 253 2.87 -16.57 -1.21
N GLU A 254 3.64 -15.50 -1.08
CA GLU A 254 3.84 -14.82 0.22
C GLU A 254 2.62 -14.04 0.74
N HIS A 255 1.65 -13.70 -0.12
CA HIS A 255 0.42 -12.98 0.22
C HIS A 255 -0.86 -13.83 0.10
N HIS A 256 -0.83 -14.93 -0.65
CA HIS A 256 -1.98 -15.80 -0.94
C HIS A 256 -1.78 -17.27 -0.53
N ALA A 257 -0.60 -17.70 -0.08
CA ALA A 257 -0.42 -19.10 0.37
C ALA A 257 -0.90 -19.31 1.81
N HIS A 258 -2.21 -19.22 2.01
CA HIS A 258 -2.88 -19.70 3.24
C HIS A 258 -4.15 -20.51 2.98
N HIS A 259 -4.39 -20.96 1.74
CA HIS A 259 -5.26 -22.14 1.53
C HIS A 259 -4.44 -23.41 1.77
N ASP A 260 -4.46 -23.91 3.00
CA ASP A 260 -4.90 -25.28 3.28
C ASP A 260 -4.79 -25.60 4.77
N GLY A 261 -5.95 -25.90 5.38
CA GLY A 261 -6.11 -26.47 6.71
C GLY A 261 -5.84 -27.97 6.74
N MET A 262 -4.78 -28.42 6.09
CA MET A 262 -4.31 -29.81 6.22
C MET A 262 -3.39 -29.88 7.43
N GLU A 263 -3.83 -30.60 8.47
CA GLU A 263 -2.96 -31.05 9.55
C GLU A 263 -1.87 -31.94 8.94
N MET A 264 -0.70 -31.35 8.69
CA MET A 264 0.49 -32.10 8.32
C MET A 264 1.09 -32.73 9.59
N PRO A 265 1.74 -33.90 9.47
CA PRO A 265 2.35 -34.56 10.62
C PRO A 265 3.29 -33.61 11.34
N ASP A 266 3.21 -33.60 12.67
CA ASP A 266 4.04 -32.78 13.53
C ASP A 266 5.51 -33.18 13.33
N MET A 267 6.24 -32.37 12.57
CA MET A 267 7.66 -32.58 12.36
C MET A 267 8.36 -32.06 13.60
N GLN A 268 8.87 -32.97 14.42
CA GLN A 268 9.60 -32.63 15.62
C GLN A 268 10.90 -31.92 15.22
N LEU A 269 10.91 -30.59 15.35
CA LEU A 269 12.05 -29.74 15.06
C LEU A 269 12.97 -29.74 16.27
N ASP A 270 14.25 -30.03 16.06
CA ASP A 270 15.27 -29.76 17.07
C ASP A 270 15.60 -28.27 17.03
N TRP A 271 15.34 -27.57 18.13
CA TRP A 271 15.58 -26.12 18.23
C TRP A 271 17.05 -25.75 18.03
N VAL A 272 17.99 -26.67 18.27
CA VAL A 272 19.43 -26.47 18.02
C VAL A 272 19.70 -26.15 16.54
N GLN A 273 18.89 -26.67 15.62
CA GLN A 273 19.05 -26.40 14.18
C GLN A 273 18.89 -24.92 13.84
N PHE A 274 18.18 -24.10 14.65
CA PHE A 274 18.06 -22.66 14.38
C PHE A 274 19.40 -21.93 14.46
N ASP A 275 20.23 -22.29 15.43
CA ASP A 275 21.56 -21.70 15.60
C ASP A 275 22.50 -22.12 14.45
N GLU A 276 22.45 -23.39 14.03
CA GLU A 276 23.22 -23.92 12.90
C GLU A 276 22.79 -23.29 11.57
N VAL A 277 21.47 -23.16 11.34
CA VAL A 277 20.89 -22.53 10.15
C VAL A 277 21.25 -21.05 10.08
N LEU A 278 21.19 -20.33 11.21
CA LEU A 278 21.62 -18.93 11.29
C LEU A 278 23.10 -18.81 10.93
N GLN A 279 23.96 -19.67 11.48
CA GLN A 279 25.39 -19.67 11.21
C GLN A 279 25.68 -19.97 9.73
N SER A 280 25.04 -20.98 9.14
CA SER A 280 25.17 -21.34 7.72
C SER A 280 24.74 -20.19 6.82
N ALA A 281 23.62 -19.52 7.13
CA ALA A 281 23.16 -18.35 6.39
C ALA A 281 24.16 -17.18 6.44
N GLN A 282 24.74 -16.90 7.61
CA GLN A 282 25.76 -15.86 7.78
C GLN A 282 27.02 -16.17 6.97
N GLN A 283 27.48 -17.42 7.00
CA GLN A 283 28.60 -17.88 6.16
C GLN A 283 28.30 -17.77 4.67
N ALA A 284 27.04 -17.89 4.27
CA ALA A 284 26.57 -17.74 2.89
C ALA A 284 26.45 -16.28 2.42
N GLY A 285 26.67 -15.31 3.29
CA GLY A 285 26.66 -13.87 2.99
C GLY A 285 25.42 -13.10 3.47
N ILE A 286 24.51 -13.74 4.21
CA ILE A 286 23.38 -13.07 4.86
C ILE A 286 23.91 -12.27 6.06
N SER A 287 24.00 -10.94 5.91
CA SER A 287 24.73 -10.07 6.84
C SER A 287 23.87 -9.01 7.52
N ALA A 288 22.60 -8.89 7.11
CA ALA A 288 21.67 -7.99 7.77
C ALA A 288 21.48 -8.32 9.25
N THR A 289 21.29 -7.28 10.07
CA THR A 289 20.94 -7.45 11.49
C THR A 289 19.48 -7.83 11.70
N LYS A 290 18.63 -7.61 10.69
CA LYS A 290 17.22 -7.98 10.71
C LYS A 290 17.00 -9.15 9.76
N LEU A 291 16.79 -10.33 10.35
CA LEU A 291 16.59 -11.58 9.64
C LEU A 291 15.25 -12.21 10.03
N GLU A 292 14.72 -13.05 9.15
CA GLU A 292 13.64 -13.97 9.43
C GLU A 292 14.09 -15.39 9.04
N ILE A 293 14.01 -16.32 9.99
CA ILE A 293 14.28 -17.73 9.82
C ILE A 293 12.94 -18.46 9.84
N ARG A 294 12.62 -19.22 8.79
CA ARG A 294 11.42 -20.06 8.75
C ARG A 294 11.83 -21.54 8.71
N PRO A 295 11.27 -22.37 9.60
CA PRO A 295 11.47 -23.80 9.54
C PRO A 295 10.80 -24.40 8.29
N PRO A 296 11.26 -25.58 7.84
CA PRO A 296 10.67 -26.25 6.70
C PRO A 296 9.23 -26.67 7.02
N ARG A 297 8.36 -26.54 6.02
CA ARG A 297 6.93 -26.89 6.15
C ARG A 297 6.68 -28.40 6.12
N SER A 298 7.64 -29.16 5.60
CA SER A 298 7.59 -30.61 5.43
C SER A 298 9.01 -31.15 5.21
N ALA A 299 9.19 -32.46 5.39
CA ALA A 299 10.51 -33.09 5.33
C ALA A 299 11.23 -33.00 3.96
N ASP A 300 10.49 -32.69 2.88
CA ASP A 300 11.03 -32.47 1.53
C ASP A 300 11.42 -31.01 1.24
N LYS A 301 11.29 -30.12 2.23
CA LYS A 301 11.55 -28.69 2.11
C LYS A 301 12.76 -28.25 2.91
N ALA A 302 13.44 -27.24 2.40
CA ALA A 302 14.55 -26.54 3.05
C ALA A 302 14.05 -25.47 4.01
N TRP A 303 14.90 -25.14 4.99
CA TRP A 303 14.81 -23.92 5.78
C TRP A 303 14.97 -22.70 4.89
N THR A 304 14.35 -21.57 5.26
CA THR A 304 14.60 -20.29 4.58
C THR A 304 15.09 -19.25 5.57
N VAL A 305 16.19 -18.58 5.24
CA VAL A 305 16.68 -17.41 5.97
C VAL A 305 16.64 -16.22 5.02
N SER A 306 15.97 -15.14 5.42
CA SER A 306 15.79 -13.95 4.60
C SER A 306 16.16 -12.69 5.36
N GLU A 307 16.88 -11.78 4.70
CA GLU A 307 17.08 -10.42 5.18
C GLU A 307 15.76 -9.64 5.04
N ILE A 308 15.41 -8.90 6.09
CA ILE A 308 14.17 -8.11 6.16
C ILE A 308 14.43 -6.62 6.41
N ASP A 309 15.67 -6.14 6.24
CA ASP A 309 15.97 -4.71 6.32
C ASP A 309 15.70 -4.00 5.00
N ARG A 310 14.52 -3.40 4.92
CA ARG A 310 14.00 -2.71 3.74
C ARG A 310 14.49 -1.26 3.63
N ARG A 311 15.28 -0.77 4.59
CA ARG A 311 15.87 0.57 4.54
C ARG A 311 16.96 0.62 3.47
N TRP A 312 17.30 1.80 3.01
CA TRP A 312 18.44 2.02 2.12
C TRP A 312 19.74 2.02 2.93
N PRO A 313 20.79 1.26 2.55
CA PRO A 313 20.83 0.31 1.43
C PRO A 313 20.00 -0.96 1.69
N THR A 314 19.20 -1.38 0.71
CA THR A 314 18.23 -2.48 0.84
C THR A 314 18.94 -3.83 1.01
N GLN A 315 18.59 -4.55 2.07
CA GLN A 315 19.11 -5.89 2.41
C GLN A 315 17.95 -6.87 2.47
N VAL A 316 17.79 -7.61 1.39
CA VAL A 316 16.64 -8.49 1.14
C VAL A 316 17.08 -9.78 0.46
N ASP A 317 18.35 -10.15 0.66
CA ASP A 317 18.90 -11.41 0.19
C ASP A 317 18.30 -12.55 1.00
N ALA A 318 18.23 -13.73 0.40
CA ALA A 318 17.68 -14.90 1.05
C ALA A 318 18.39 -16.16 0.59
N VAL A 319 18.43 -17.17 1.46
CA VAL A 319 19.01 -18.49 1.21
C VAL A 319 18.05 -19.59 1.64
N ALA A 320 18.08 -20.70 0.91
CA ALA A 320 17.43 -21.95 1.29
C ALA A 320 18.49 -22.94 1.78
N ILE A 321 18.29 -23.55 2.94
CA ILE A 321 19.26 -24.41 3.63
C ILE A 321 18.65 -25.79 3.90
N ASP A 322 19.35 -26.84 3.51
CA ASP A 322 18.98 -28.21 3.86
C ASP A 322 19.26 -28.47 5.34
N GLY A 323 18.23 -28.83 6.11
CA GLY A 323 18.33 -29.05 7.55
C GLY A 323 19.12 -30.30 7.96
N SER A 324 19.44 -31.21 7.03
CA SER A 324 20.22 -32.43 7.33
C SER A 324 21.72 -32.24 7.11
N SER A 325 22.09 -31.48 6.07
CA SER A 325 23.49 -31.24 5.70
C SER A 325 24.00 -29.85 6.05
N MET A 326 23.10 -28.93 6.44
CA MET A 326 23.34 -27.49 6.59
C MET A 326 23.89 -26.80 5.34
N ALA A 327 23.76 -27.45 4.19
CA ALA A 327 24.19 -26.91 2.90
C ALA A 327 23.17 -25.91 2.34
N VAL A 328 23.67 -24.82 1.77
CA VAL A 328 22.84 -23.86 1.03
C VAL A 328 22.50 -24.45 -0.34
N ILE A 329 21.22 -24.74 -0.56
CA ILE A 329 20.73 -25.33 -1.80
C ILE A 329 20.31 -24.28 -2.85
N ASP A 330 19.93 -23.09 -2.42
CA ASP A 330 19.55 -21.99 -3.30
C ASP A 330 19.78 -20.62 -2.64
N ARG A 331 19.91 -19.58 -3.46
CA ARG A 331 20.11 -18.20 -3.02
C ARG A 331 19.47 -17.19 -3.96
N THR A 332 18.87 -16.16 -3.39
CA THR A 332 18.40 -14.98 -4.12
C THR A 332 19.09 -13.74 -3.59
N ARG A 333 19.72 -12.96 -4.47
CA ARG A 333 20.39 -11.70 -4.10
C ARG A 333 19.66 -10.53 -4.71
N PHE A 334 19.49 -9.46 -3.94
CA PHE A 334 18.89 -8.22 -4.41
C PHE A 334 19.64 -7.64 -5.61
N ALA A 335 20.96 -7.82 -5.67
CA ALA A 335 21.79 -7.44 -6.81
C ALA A 335 21.29 -8.03 -8.15
N ASP A 336 20.79 -9.26 -8.12
CA ASP A 336 20.35 -10.02 -9.30
C ASP A 336 18.88 -9.75 -9.68
N PHE A 337 18.16 -8.95 -8.88
CA PHE A 337 16.75 -8.67 -9.16
C PHE A 337 16.59 -7.85 -10.45
N PRO A 338 15.56 -8.13 -11.27
CA PRO A 338 15.20 -7.30 -12.40
C PRO A 338 14.97 -5.83 -11.97
N LEU A 339 15.34 -4.87 -12.82
CA LEU A 339 15.19 -3.45 -12.52
C LEU A 339 13.77 -3.09 -12.09
N MET A 340 12.76 -3.64 -12.77
CA MET A 340 11.35 -3.38 -12.45
C MET A 340 10.94 -3.95 -11.09
N ALA A 341 11.51 -5.08 -10.66
CA ALA A 341 11.31 -5.61 -9.31
C ALA A 341 11.93 -4.68 -8.25
N LYS A 342 13.15 -4.18 -8.50
CA LYS A 342 13.82 -3.18 -7.63
C LYS A 342 13.01 -1.89 -7.51
N LEU A 343 12.56 -1.34 -8.64
CA LEU A 343 11.75 -0.12 -8.68
C LEU A 343 10.41 -0.28 -7.97
N THR A 344 9.74 -1.41 -8.16
CA THR A 344 8.49 -1.71 -7.46
C THR A 344 8.72 -1.78 -5.95
N ARG A 345 9.79 -2.48 -5.51
CA ARG A 345 10.15 -2.60 -4.10
C ARG A 345 10.48 -1.24 -3.48
N TRP A 346 11.37 -0.46 -4.10
CA TRP A 346 11.71 0.87 -3.61
C TRP A 346 10.51 1.82 -3.62
N GLY A 347 9.63 1.74 -4.61
CA GLY A 347 8.39 2.53 -4.65
C GLY A 347 7.49 2.22 -3.46
N VAL A 348 7.32 0.94 -3.13
CA VAL A 348 6.53 0.47 -1.98
C VAL A 348 7.20 0.84 -0.66
N ASP A 349 8.51 0.62 -0.52
CA ASP A 349 9.28 0.96 0.69
C ASP A 349 9.28 2.48 0.92
N PHE A 350 9.30 3.25 -0.18
CA PHE A 350 9.12 4.69 -0.12
C PHE A 350 7.70 5.03 0.34
N HIS A 351 6.65 4.46 -0.26
CA HIS A 351 5.25 4.68 0.12
C HIS A 351 4.99 4.40 1.61
N MET A 352 5.55 3.33 2.15
CA MET A 352 5.36 2.96 3.57
C MET A 352 6.21 3.76 4.55
N GLY A 353 7.07 4.68 4.09
CA GLY A 353 7.93 5.46 4.98
C GLY A 353 9.15 4.69 5.51
N VAL A 354 9.53 3.58 4.88
CA VAL A 354 10.64 2.73 5.37
C VAL A 354 11.95 3.03 4.65
N LEU A 355 11.93 3.28 3.34
CA LEU A 355 13.13 3.30 2.50
C LEU A 355 14.27 4.18 3.03
N PHE A 356 14.02 5.45 3.39
CA PHE A 356 15.04 6.34 3.97
C PHE A 356 14.87 6.59 5.46
N GLY A 357 14.12 5.74 6.17
CA GLY A 357 13.84 5.91 7.60
C GLY A 357 13.15 7.24 7.93
N LEU A 358 13.62 7.93 8.97
CA LEU A 358 13.00 9.15 9.50
C LEU A 358 12.85 10.28 8.45
N PRO A 359 13.85 10.61 7.61
CA PRO A 359 13.67 11.56 6.51
C PRO A 359 12.49 11.24 5.59
N ASN A 360 12.30 9.96 5.24
CA ASN A 360 11.16 9.53 4.42
C ASN A 360 9.85 9.80 5.17
N GLN A 361 9.78 9.41 6.44
CA GLN A 361 8.57 9.55 7.25
C GLN A 361 8.12 11.00 7.39
N LEU A 362 9.05 11.91 7.68
CA LEU A 362 8.77 13.35 7.78
C LEU A 362 8.27 13.93 6.45
N LEU A 363 8.88 13.52 5.34
CA LEU A 363 8.46 13.93 3.99
C LEU A 363 7.03 13.48 3.69
N LEU A 364 6.70 12.23 3.98
CA LEU A 364 5.37 11.67 3.76
C LEU A 364 4.31 12.28 4.67
N ILE A 365 4.65 12.55 5.94
CA ILE A 365 3.76 13.25 6.88
C ILE A 365 3.45 14.66 6.36
N ALA A 366 4.48 15.40 5.93
CA ALA A 366 4.30 16.71 5.33
C ALA A 366 3.44 16.65 4.06
N PHE A 367 3.70 15.65 3.20
CA PHE A 367 2.91 15.41 1.99
C PHE A 367 1.44 15.13 2.30
N GLY A 368 1.15 14.19 3.21
CA GLY A 368 -0.20 13.79 3.56
C GLY A 368 -0.99 14.92 4.22
N CYS A 369 -0.38 15.67 5.16
CA CYS A 369 -0.96 16.88 5.73
C CYS A 369 -1.26 17.94 4.67
N ALA A 370 -0.32 18.21 3.76
CA ALA A 370 -0.50 19.17 2.68
C ALA A 370 -1.58 18.74 1.68
N LEU A 371 -1.72 17.44 1.41
CA LEU A 371 -2.78 16.89 0.57
C LEU A 371 -4.15 17.08 1.23
N CYS A 372 -4.27 16.77 2.53
CA CYS A 372 -5.48 17.06 3.33
C CYS A 372 -5.86 18.55 3.26
N VAL A 373 -4.90 19.46 3.46
CA VAL A 373 -5.13 20.91 3.34
C VAL A 373 -5.58 21.27 1.93
N THR A 374 -4.97 20.70 0.88
CA THR A 374 -5.33 20.96 -0.52
C THR A 374 -6.78 20.59 -0.81
N ILE A 375 -7.25 19.45 -0.27
CA ILE A 375 -8.64 19.00 -0.39
C ILE A 375 -9.58 19.94 0.36
N VAL A 376 -9.27 20.30 1.61
CA VAL A 376 -10.05 21.28 2.39
C VAL A 376 -10.15 22.62 1.67
N LEU A 377 -9.06 23.09 1.05
CA LEU A 377 -9.07 24.30 0.22
C LEU A 377 -9.98 24.15 -1.01
N GLY A 378 -10.03 22.97 -1.62
CA GLY A 378 -10.97 22.63 -2.69
C GLY A 378 -12.44 22.75 -2.25
N TYR A 379 -12.77 22.17 -1.08
CA TYR A 379 -14.11 22.31 -0.49
C TYR A 379 -14.43 23.75 -0.11
N ARG A 380 -13.47 24.50 0.44
CA ARG A 380 -13.64 25.92 0.74
C ARG A 380 -13.90 26.74 -0.54
N LEU A 381 -13.19 26.46 -1.62
CA LEU A 381 -13.41 27.11 -2.92
C LEU A 381 -14.80 26.80 -3.47
N TRP A 382 -15.27 25.56 -3.34
CA TRP A 382 -16.64 25.19 -3.67
C TRP A 382 -17.64 25.97 -2.80
N TRP A 383 -17.43 26.00 -1.48
CA TRP A 383 -18.32 26.67 -0.53
C TRP A 383 -18.47 28.17 -0.84
N ILE A 384 -17.38 28.87 -1.16
CA ILE A 384 -17.42 30.31 -1.49
C ILE A 384 -18.09 30.57 -2.84
N ARG A 385 -18.00 29.62 -3.79
CA ARG A 385 -18.56 29.75 -5.15
C ARG A 385 -19.96 29.17 -5.29
N ARG A 386 -20.51 28.56 -4.24
CA ARG A 386 -21.82 27.90 -4.30
C ARG A 386 -22.89 28.95 -4.66
N PRO A 387 -23.76 28.70 -5.64
CA PRO A 387 -24.81 29.65 -5.98
C PRO A 387 -25.85 29.74 -4.85
N ALA A 388 -26.31 30.96 -4.53
CA ALA A 388 -27.22 31.22 -3.40
C ALA A 388 -28.63 30.60 -3.57
N ARG A 389 -29.01 30.28 -4.81
CA ARG A 389 -30.13 29.41 -5.18
C ARG A 389 -29.60 28.29 -6.05
N ALA A 390 -30.23 27.12 -6.02
CA ALA A 390 -29.93 26.04 -6.96
C ALA A 390 -30.31 26.48 -8.39
N SER A 391 -29.46 27.28 -9.04
CA SER A 391 -29.59 27.54 -10.47
C SER A 391 -29.05 26.30 -11.20
N THR A 392 -29.96 25.39 -11.50
CA THR A 392 -29.67 24.19 -12.27
C THR A 392 -29.51 24.58 -13.74
N ASN A 393 -28.29 24.94 -14.15
CA ASN A 393 -27.98 25.12 -15.57
C ASN A 393 -27.57 23.75 -16.16
N PRO A 394 -28.28 23.22 -17.17
CA PRO A 394 -27.92 21.95 -17.84
C PRO A 394 -26.54 22.00 -18.52
N ALA A 395 -26.02 23.20 -18.82
CA ALA A 395 -24.64 23.44 -19.23
C ALA A 395 -23.60 23.16 -18.12
N GLY A 396 -24.05 22.73 -16.94
CA GLY A 396 -23.23 22.32 -15.81
C GLY A 396 -23.06 20.82 -15.65
N THR A 397 -23.52 19.96 -16.57
CA THR A 397 -23.39 18.50 -16.46
C THR A 397 -22.18 17.97 -17.23
N LEU A 398 -21.57 16.87 -16.77
CA LEU A 398 -20.38 16.28 -17.39
C LEU A 398 -20.68 15.76 -18.80
N LEU A 399 -21.83 15.10 -18.97
CA LEU A 399 -22.33 14.60 -20.25
C LEU A 399 -22.60 15.74 -21.24
N TYR A 400 -23.19 16.85 -20.79
CA TYR A 400 -23.40 18.01 -21.66
C TYR A 400 -22.08 18.57 -22.16
N CYS A 401 -21.08 18.75 -21.28
CA CYS A 401 -19.74 19.18 -21.67
C CYS A 401 -19.09 18.22 -22.67
N TRP A 402 -19.27 16.91 -22.49
CA TRP A 402 -18.75 15.89 -23.38
C TRP A 402 -19.43 15.91 -24.76
N LEU A 403 -20.75 16.08 -24.82
CA LEU A 403 -21.51 16.18 -26.07
C LEU A 403 -21.14 17.41 -26.91
N HIS A 404 -20.62 18.46 -26.28
CA HIS A 404 -20.13 19.68 -26.95
C HIS A 404 -18.70 19.54 -27.52
N LEU A 405 -18.02 18.42 -27.28
CA LEU A 405 -16.75 18.13 -27.95
C LEU A 405 -16.98 17.81 -29.43
N SER A 406 -15.94 18.02 -30.25
CA SER A 406 -15.92 17.53 -31.62
C SER A 406 -16.08 16.00 -31.66
N VAL A 407 -16.46 15.45 -32.82
CA VAL A 407 -16.54 13.97 -32.99
C VAL A 407 -15.23 13.31 -32.58
N VAL A 408 -14.09 13.86 -33.02
CA VAL A 408 -12.74 13.39 -32.65
C VAL A 408 -12.50 13.49 -31.13
N GLY A 409 -12.92 14.58 -30.48
CA GLY A 409 -12.75 14.72 -29.03
C GLY A 409 -13.58 13.70 -28.24
N ARG A 410 -14.80 13.41 -28.71
CA ARG A 410 -15.68 12.39 -28.12
C ARG A 410 -15.11 10.99 -28.27
N THR A 411 -14.61 10.64 -29.46
CA THR A 411 -14.02 9.32 -29.69
C THR A 411 -12.76 9.12 -28.85
N ILE A 412 -11.85 10.10 -28.83
CA ILE A 412 -10.62 10.02 -28.02
C ILE A 412 -10.94 9.86 -26.53
N THR A 413 -11.84 10.69 -25.99
CA THR A 413 -12.19 10.62 -24.55
C THR A 413 -12.93 9.33 -24.19
N ALA A 414 -13.82 8.83 -25.07
CA ALA A 414 -14.50 7.55 -24.85
C ALA A 414 -13.53 6.38 -24.90
N SER A 415 -12.63 6.34 -25.89
CA SER A 415 -11.60 5.30 -26.00
C SER A 415 -10.66 5.32 -24.79
N LEU A 416 -10.23 6.50 -24.35
CA LEU A 416 -9.39 6.64 -23.15
C LEU A 416 -10.13 6.17 -21.89
N ALA A 417 -11.39 6.56 -21.72
CA ALA A 417 -12.21 6.14 -20.60
C ALA A 417 -12.43 4.61 -20.59
N LEU A 418 -12.60 4.00 -21.77
CA LEU A 418 -12.73 2.55 -21.91
C LEU A 418 -11.42 1.83 -21.56
N LEU A 419 -10.29 2.27 -22.13
CA LEU A 419 -8.98 1.67 -21.86
C LEU A 419 -8.62 1.79 -20.37
N LEU A 420 -8.81 2.97 -19.78
CA LEU A 420 -8.59 3.17 -18.35
C LEU A 420 -9.59 2.40 -17.49
N GLY A 421 -10.85 2.26 -17.92
CA GLY A 421 -11.84 1.48 -17.20
C GLY A 421 -11.56 -0.03 -17.21
N LEU A 422 -10.96 -0.55 -18.30
CA LEU A 422 -10.51 -1.94 -18.38
C LEU A 422 -9.24 -2.17 -17.53
N ALA A 423 -8.30 -1.23 -17.56
CA ALA A 423 -7.07 -1.31 -16.78
C ALA A 423 -7.31 -1.09 -15.27
N LEU A 424 -8.23 -0.19 -14.92
CA LEU A 424 -8.57 0.27 -13.57
C LEU A 424 -10.09 0.12 -13.34
N PRO A 425 -10.60 -1.08 -12.99
CA PRO A 425 -12.04 -1.35 -12.95
C PRO A 425 -12.82 -0.46 -11.97
N VAL A 426 -12.28 -0.11 -10.80
CA VAL A 426 -12.95 0.83 -9.87
C VAL A 426 -13.13 2.21 -10.49
N LEU A 427 -12.13 2.70 -11.23
CA LEU A 427 -12.23 3.98 -11.95
C LEU A 427 -13.30 3.92 -13.04
N GLY A 428 -13.32 2.85 -13.83
CA GLY A 428 -14.33 2.64 -14.86
C GLY A 428 -15.74 2.58 -14.28
N GLY A 429 -15.96 1.75 -13.25
CA GLY A 429 -17.24 1.60 -12.57
C GLY A 429 -17.72 2.90 -11.92
N SER A 430 -16.85 3.61 -11.20
CA SER A 430 -17.21 4.90 -10.59
C SER A 430 -17.47 6.01 -11.61
N LEU A 431 -16.76 6.01 -12.74
CA LEU A 431 -17.05 6.92 -13.85
C LEU A 431 -18.44 6.64 -14.46
N LEU A 432 -18.81 5.36 -14.64
CA LEU A 432 -20.16 5.00 -15.09
C LEU A 432 -21.24 5.47 -14.12
N VAL A 433 -21.01 5.34 -12.81
CA VAL A 433 -21.92 5.86 -11.77
C VAL A 433 -22.04 7.38 -11.87
N PHE A 434 -20.94 8.12 -12.06
CA PHE A 434 -20.98 9.57 -12.31
C PHE A 434 -21.81 9.90 -13.55
N ILE A 435 -21.60 9.20 -14.66
CA ILE A 435 -22.34 9.42 -15.90
C ILE A 435 -23.84 9.12 -15.69
N LEU A 436 -24.19 8.03 -15.01
CA LEU A 436 -25.58 7.66 -14.74
C LEU A 436 -26.29 8.72 -13.89
N MET A 437 -25.67 9.16 -12.79
CA MET A 437 -26.21 10.25 -11.97
C MET A 437 -26.37 11.54 -12.76
N ASP A 438 -25.40 11.85 -13.63
CA ASP A 438 -25.42 13.03 -14.48
C ASP A 438 -26.55 12.96 -15.54
N ILE A 439 -26.81 11.77 -16.12
CA ILE A 439 -27.96 11.50 -17.01
C ILE A 439 -29.28 11.71 -16.27
N ILE A 440 -29.43 11.14 -15.07
CA ILE A 440 -30.66 11.27 -14.27
C ILE A 440 -30.94 12.74 -13.97
N ARG A 441 -29.91 13.49 -13.55
CA ARG A 441 -30.03 14.94 -13.30
C ARG A 441 -30.40 15.71 -14.56
N TRP A 442 -29.81 15.36 -15.69
CA TRP A 442 -30.12 16.00 -16.97
C TRP A 442 -31.56 15.72 -17.44
N ARG A 443 -32.05 14.48 -17.27
CA ARG A 443 -33.43 14.09 -17.62
C ARG A 443 -34.47 14.77 -16.73
N ARG A 444 -34.28 14.77 -15.40
CA ARG A 444 -35.16 15.47 -14.45
C ARG A 444 -35.28 16.95 -14.79
N HIS A 445 -34.17 17.59 -15.13
CA HIS A 445 -34.16 18.99 -15.55
C HIS A 445 -34.96 19.23 -16.84
N ARG A 446 -34.85 18.34 -17.84
CA ARG A 446 -35.65 18.47 -19.08
C ARG A 446 -37.15 18.39 -18.79
N GLN A 447 -37.56 17.56 -17.83
CA GLN A 447 -38.96 17.43 -17.42
C GLN A 447 -39.45 18.68 -16.69
N GLU A 448 -38.69 19.20 -15.72
CA GLU A 448 -39.04 20.43 -14.98
C GLU A 448 -39.14 21.67 -15.89
N ALA A 449 -38.24 21.78 -16.88
CA ALA A 449 -38.28 22.86 -17.87
C ALA A 449 -39.46 22.76 -18.85
N GLN A 450 -40.00 21.55 -19.07
CA GLN A 450 -41.22 21.37 -19.87
C GLN A 450 -42.49 21.71 -19.07
N ILE A 451 -42.50 21.45 -17.76
CA ILE A 451 -43.64 21.73 -16.85
C ILE A 451 -43.78 23.22 -16.54
N THR A 452 -42.69 24.01 -16.59
CA THR A 452 -42.72 25.47 -16.32
C THR A 452 -43.06 26.32 -17.55
N VAL A 453 -43.16 25.72 -18.73
CA VAL A 453 -43.43 26.41 -20.01
C VAL A 453 -44.82 26.06 -20.58
N GLY A 454 -45.49 25.03 -20.06
CA GLY A 454 -46.91 24.74 -20.31
C GLY A 454 -47.77 25.24 -19.18
#